data_AF-A0A6U5H7Q2-F1
#
_entry.id   AF-A0A6U5H7Q2-F1
#
_cell.length_a   1.000
_cell.length_b   1.000
_cell.length_c   1.000
_cell.angle_alpha   90.00
_cell.angle_beta   90.00
_cell.angle_gamma   90.00
#
_symmetry.space_group_name_H-M   'P 1'
#
loop_
_entity.id
_entity.type
_entity.pdbx_description
1 polymer ?
#
loop_
_entity_poly.entity_id
_entity_poly.type
_entity_poly.pdbx_seq_one_letter_code
_entity_poly.pdbx_strand_id
1 'polypeptide(L)'
;MSESGENTPNGSSELDSLTSFFFYVFIVHPATAWFLKPGRFQKKQALAYAIGFLALLASVKTGMEWRDRGPNHYTLLRVDRNSSPLEIKRAYKKLSLELHPDKNPDPNAADQFHRVKSAYDVLMDMELRVVYNKYGDEGIRTNKRYSEYQMLLEVGIFYATWAMLVFVLTLGKKGNGNARQWIYTVQIMMIIAEVALYSSEKPLPEWFLPSITEAEIIWLLHTLFPAYMNGCRAIGAHLFVDLDAQTRQLLFALQEQNKDILLVLRDVQIGIQSLESKGVSSNSTGGGVITTSATRGPVPRITPTGKVKELQERLRSSNTKVAGVMKEIQGDGEKSSNLGFYAMIVGYCVLNYLFA
;
A
#
# COMPACT_ATOMS: atom_id res chain seq x y z
N MET A 1 -33.12 -42.83 -17.48
CA MET A 1 -32.64 -41.59 -18.13
C MET A 1 -32.93 -40.46 -17.14
N SER A 2 -32.03 -40.24 -16.19
CA SER A 2 -32.17 -39.19 -15.18
C SER A 2 -31.07 -38.18 -15.44
N GLU A 3 -31.46 -37.03 -16.01
CA GLU A 3 -30.63 -35.85 -16.16
C GLU A 3 -30.17 -35.39 -14.78
N SER A 4 -28.92 -35.69 -14.42
CA SER A 4 -28.23 -35.05 -13.31
C SER A 4 -27.67 -33.72 -13.83
N GLY A 5 -28.26 -32.63 -13.36
CA GLY A 5 -27.94 -31.26 -13.73
C GLY A 5 -26.45 -30.96 -13.70
N GLU A 6 -25.96 -30.56 -14.86
CA GLU A 6 -24.65 -29.99 -15.08
C GLU A 6 -24.62 -28.60 -14.42
N ASN A 7 -24.27 -28.55 -13.13
CA ASN A 7 -23.97 -27.31 -12.42
C ASN A 7 -22.66 -26.73 -12.99
N THR A 8 -22.81 -25.93 -14.02
CA THR A 8 -21.78 -25.05 -14.55
C THR A 8 -21.50 -23.92 -13.53
N PRO A 9 -20.27 -23.75 -13.01
CA PRO A 9 -19.97 -22.66 -12.06
C PRO A 9 -19.49 -21.38 -12.76
N ASN A 10 -19.73 -21.23 -14.06
CA ASN A 10 -19.30 -20.02 -14.78
C ASN A 10 -20.15 -18.79 -14.43
N GLY A 11 -21.38 -18.98 -13.93
CA GLY A 11 -22.24 -17.87 -13.49
C GLY A 11 -21.97 -17.40 -12.06
N SER A 12 -21.44 -18.26 -11.19
CA SER A 12 -21.14 -17.91 -9.80
C SER A 12 -19.88 -17.05 -9.68
N SER A 13 -18.86 -17.28 -10.51
CA SER A 13 -17.60 -16.53 -10.43
C SER A 13 -17.74 -15.06 -10.84
N GLU A 14 -18.54 -14.73 -11.86
CA GLU A 14 -18.80 -13.34 -12.24
C GLU A 14 -19.65 -12.59 -11.21
N LEU A 15 -20.67 -13.27 -10.65
CA LEU A 15 -21.49 -12.71 -9.58
C LEU A 15 -20.70 -12.55 -8.28
N ASP A 16 -19.80 -13.49 -7.96
CA ASP A 16 -18.90 -13.40 -6.80
C ASP A 16 -17.87 -12.28 -6.98
N SER A 17 -17.36 -12.09 -8.20
CA SER A 17 -16.46 -10.98 -8.55
C SER A 17 -17.15 -9.62 -8.39
N LEU A 18 -18.37 -9.48 -8.93
CA LEU A 18 -19.18 -8.26 -8.79
C LEU A 18 -19.58 -8.01 -7.33
N THR A 19 -20.01 -9.05 -6.62
CA THR A 19 -20.40 -8.96 -5.20
C THR A 19 -19.20 -8.57 -4.34
N SER A 20 -18.03 -9.17 -4.60
CA SER A 20 -16.77 -8.79 -3.96
C SER A 20 -16.40 -7.34 -4.25
N PHE A 21 -16.53 -6.90 -5.51
CA PHE A 21 -16.28 -5.52 -5.91
C PHE A 21 -17.17 -4.54 -5.15
N PHE A 22 -18.49 -4.77 -5.15
CA PHE A 22 -19.44 -3.88 -4.46
C PHE A 22 -19.25 -3.89 -2.95
N PHE A 23 -18.93 -5.03 -2.35
CA PHE A 23 -18.58 -5.12 -0.94
C PHE A 23 -17.36 -4.25 -0.61
N TYR A 24 -16.30 -4.30 -1.43
CA TYR A 24 -15.12 -3.47 -1.24
C TYR A 24 -15.42 -1.97 -1.43
N VAL A 25 -16.21 -1.60 -2.44
CA VAL A 25 -16.52 -0.20 -2.75
C VAL A 25 -17.47 0.42 -1.72
N PHE A 26 -18.51 -0.30 -1.30
CA PHE A 26 -19.57 0.26 -0.46
C PHE A 26 -19.38 0.02 1.04
N ILE A 27 -18.63 -1.01 1.44
CA ILE A 27 -18.45 -1.35 2.85
C ILE A 27 -17.01 -1.10 3.28
N VAL A 28 -16.04 -1.70 2.59
CA VAL A 28 -14.63 -1.63 3.01
C VAL A 28 -14.05 -0.23 2.84
N HIS A 29 -14.34 0.44 1.74
CA HIS A 29 -13.81 1.77 1.48
C HIS A 29 -14.36 2.85 2.45
N PRO A 30 -15.67 2.93 2.73
CA PRO A 30 -16.19 3.84 3.76
C PRO A 30 -15.70 3.49 5.16
N ALA A 31 -15.59 2.20 5.51
CA ALA A 31 -15.11 1.76 6.81
C ALA A 31 -13.64 2.14 7.06
N THR A 32 -12.77 1.89 6.07
CA THR A 32 -11.36 2.32 6.15
C THR A 32 -11.25 3.84 6.24
N ALA A 33 -12.01 4.59 5.44
CA ALA A 33 -12.07 6.05 5.52
C ALA A 33 -12.56 6.57 6.89
N TRP A 34 -13.46 5.84 7.56
CA TRP A 34 -13.94 6.17 8.90
C TRP A 34 -12.84 6.05 9.97
N PHE A 35 -11.99 5.03 9.89
CA PHE A 35 -10.84 4.87 10.78
C PHE A 35 -9.78 5.96 10.57
N LEU A 36 -9.57 6.35 9.32
CA LEU A 36 -8.54 7.32 8.91
C LEU A 36 -8.99 8.78 8.97
N LYS A 37 -10.21 9.05 9.47
CA LYS A 37 -10.76 10.41 9.59
C LYS A 37 -9.86 11.28 10.50
N PRO A 38 -9.38 12.45 10.02
CA PRO A 38 -8.47 13.29 10.79
C PRO A 38 -9.13 13.79 12.09
N GLY A 39 -8.39 13.72 13.20
CA GLY A 39 -8.81 14.22 14.51
C GLY A 39 -9.51 13.22 15.44
N ARG A 40 -9.78 11.97 15.00
CA ARG A 40 -10.41 10.94 15.86
C ARG A 40 -9.40 10.13 16.68
N PHE A 41 -8.31 9.69 16.05
CA PHE A 41 -7.25 8.89 16.69
C PHE A 41 -5.87 9.49 16.38
N GLN A 42 -4.86 9.13 17.18
CA GLN A 42 -3.47 9.44 16.84
C GLN A 42 -3.11 8.75 15.51
N LYS A 43 -2.32 9.42 14.64
CA LYS A 43 -1.99 8.94 13.28
C LYS A 43 -1.53 7.47 13.24
N LYS A 44 -0.71 7.04 14.20
CA LYS A 44 -0.20 5.66 14.30
C LYS A 44 -1.29 4.65 14.67
N GLN A 45 -2.22 5.01 15.56
CA GLN A 45 -3.31 4.14 16.00
C GLN A 45 -4.38 3.99 14.92
N ALA A 46 -4.75 5.09 14.24
CA ALA A 46 -5.67 5.07 13.10
C ALA A 46 -5.19 4.12 12.00
N LEU A 47 -3.89 4.20 11.69
CA LEU A 47 -3.23 3.34 10.71
C LEU A 47 -3.23 1.87 11.16
N ALA A 48 -2.88 1.60 12.42
CA ALA A 48 -2.88 0.25 12.96
C ALA A 48 -4.27 -0.41 12.93
N TYR A 49 -5.33 0.34 13.28
CA TYR A 49 -6.70 -0.17 13.20
C TYR A 49 -7.17 -0.40 11.76
N ALA A 50 -6.81 0.48 10.82
CA ALA A 50 -7.15 0.30 9.41
C ALA A 50 -6.47 -0.94 8.80
N ILE A 51 -5.17 -1.14 9.10
CA ILE A 51 -4.42 -2.33 8.67
C ILE A 51 -5.00 -3.58 9.34
N GLY A 52 -5.25 -3.55 10.65
CA GLY A 52 -5.85 -4.66 11.37
C GLY A 52 -7.23 -5.04 10.85
N PHE A 53 -8.08 -4.05 10.51
CA PHE A 53 -9.39 -4.28 9.91
C PHE A 53 -9.28 -4.93 8.53
N LEU A 54 -8.39 -4.43 7.66
CA LEU A 54 -8.17 -5.02 6.34
C LEU A 54 -7.58 -6.43 6.42
N ALA A 55 -6.65 -6.66 7.34
CA ALA A 55 -6.05 -7.98 7.57
C ALA A 55 -7.07 -8.97 8.11
N LEU A 56 -7.92 -8.55 9.06
CA LEU A 56 -9.02 -9.37 9.56
C LEU A 56 -9.98 -9.72 8.43
N LEU A 57 -10.42 -8.73 7.65
CA LEU A 57 -11.34 -8.93 6.54
C LEU A 57 -10.75 -9.85 5.46
N ALA A 58 -9.47 -9.67 5.11
CA ALA A 58 -8.76 -10.56 4.20
C ALA A 58 -8.69 -11.98 4.77
N SER A 59 -8.34 -12.15 6.05
CA SER A 59 -8.26 -13.47 6.69
C SER A 59 -9.61 -14.20 6.74
N VAL A 60 -10.70 -13.47 7.02
CA VAL A 60 -12.05 -14.04 7.05
C VAL A 60 -12.48 -14.42 5.64
N LYS A 61 -12.29 -13.54 4.65
CA LYS A 61 -12.62 -13.81 3.24
C LYS A 61 -11.84 -15.01 2.72
N THR A 62 -10.52 -15.00 2.86
CA THR A 62 -9.66 -16.11 2.45
C THR A 62 -10.04 -17.40 3.18
N GLY A 63 -10.35 -17.34 4.48
CA GLY A 63 -10.79 -18.51 5.24
C GLY A 63 -12.13 -19.09 4.77
N MET A 64 -13.09 -18.23 4.43
CA MET A 64 -14.38 -18.65 3.86
C MET A 64 -14.21 -19.29 2.48
N GLU A 65 -13.44 -18.65 1.60
CA GLU A 65 -13.20 -19.16 0.25
C GLU A 65 -12.38 -20.46 0.28
N TRP A 66 -11.43 -20.59 1.21
CA TRP A 66 -10.67 -21.83 1.42
C TRP A 66 -11.59 -23.00 1.80
N ARG A 67 -12.58 -22.73 2.66
CA ARG A 67 -13.58 -23.72 3.05
C ARG A 67 -14.46 -24.14 1.87
N ASP A 68 -14.83 -23.21 1.00
CA ASP A 68 -15.72 -23.46 -0.13
C ASP A 68 -15.01 -24.21 -1.28
N ARG A 69 -13.69 -24.02 -1.45
CA ARG A 69 -12.86 -24.77 -2.42
C ARG A 69 -12.74 -26.26 -2.10
N GLY A 70 -12.81 -26.63 -0.82
CA GLY A 70 -12.69 -28.02 -0.39
C GLY A 70 -11.24 -28.53 -0.38
N PRO A 71 -11.03 -29.80 0.03
CA PRO A 71 -9.70 -30.36 0.21
C PRO A 71 -9.02 -30.74 -1.12
N ASN A 72 -7.73 -30.41 -1.25
CA ASN A 72 -6.89 -30.80 -2.39
C ASN A 72 -6.77 -32.32 -2.56
N HIS A 73 -6.42 -32.79 -3.75
CA HIS A 73 -6.16 -34.21 -4.04
C HIS A 73 -5.08 -34.81 -3.14
N TYR A 74 -4.01 -34.08 -2.87
CA TYR A 74 -2.95 -34.51 -1.93
C TYR A 74 -3.49 -34.65 -0.49
N THR A 75 -4.33 -33.71 -0.06
CA THR A 75 -4.97 -33.73 1.27
C THR A 75 -6.00 -34.86 1.38
N LEU A 76 -6.76 -35.12 0.31
CA LEU A 76 -7.72 -36.22 0.21
C LEU A 76 -7.04 -37.59 0.35
N LEU A 77 -5.90 -37.77 -0.32
CA LEU A 77 -5.10 -39.01 -0.24
C LEU A 77 -4.19 -39.07 0.99
N ARG A 78 -4.10 -37.98 1.77
CA ARG A 78 -3.19 -37.84 2.93
C ARG A 78 -1.72 -38.11 2.57
N VAL A 79 -1.31 -37.62 1.41
CA VAL A 79 0.04 -37.74 0.88
C VAL A 79 0.64 -36.35 0.66
N ASP A 80 1.96 -36.27 0.60
CA ASP A 80 2.65 -35.02 0.33
C ASP A 80 2.67 -34.72 -1.18
N ARG A 81 2.86 -33.46 -1.55
CA ARG A 81 3.00 -33.06 -2.96
C ARG A 81 4.17 -33.76 -3.64
N ASN A 82 5.22 -34.12 -2.91
CA ASN A 82 6.39 -34.83 -3.44
C ASN A 82 6.30 -36.36 -3.34
N SER A 83 5.16 -36.92 -2.90
CA SER A 83 5.02 -38.37 -2.72
C SER A 83 5.24 -39.15 -4.02
N SER A 84 5.91 -40.28 -3.88
CA SER A 84 6.21 -41.18 -5.00
C SER A 84 4.94 -41.87 -5.50
N PRO A 85 4.88 -42.32 -6.77
CA PRO A 85 3.73 -43.06 -7.29
C PRO A 85 3.40 -44.32 -6.47
N LEU A 86 4.43 -44.94 -5.87
CA LEU A 86 4.26 -46.10 -4.99
C LEU A 86 3.54 -45.74 -3.69
N GLU A 87 3.87 -44.59 -3.09
CA GLU A 87 3.21 -44.09 -1.88
C GLU A 87 1.76 -43.68 -2.16
N ILE A 88 1.51 -42.99 -3.27
CA ILE A 88 0.16 -42.62 -3.70
C ILE A 88 -0.72 -43.87 -3.87
N LYS A 89 -0.19 -44.91 -4.52
CA LYS A 89 -0.89 -46.20 -4.69
C LYS A 89 -1.16 -46.91 -3.36
N ARG A 90 -0.21 -46.89 -2.42
CA ARG A 90 -0.38 -47.47 -1.07
C ARG A 90 -1.45 -46.72 -0.28
N ALA A 91 -1.42 -45.39 -0.30
CA ALA A 91 -2.40 -44.54 0.36
C ALA A 91 -3.80 -44.77 -0.20
N TYR A 92 -3.96 -44.76 -1.53
CA TYR A 92 -5.22 -45.06 -2.19
C TYR A 92 -5.79 -46.44 -1.80
N LYS A 93 -4.95 -47.49 -1.77
CA LYS A 93 -5.39 -48.84 -1.37
C LYS A 93 -5.92 -48.87 0.06
N LYS A 94 -5.29 -48.14 0.98
CA LYS A 94 -5.72 -48.04 2.38
C LYS A 94 -7.06 -47.30 2.49
N LEU A 95 -7.15 -46.10 1.91
CA LEU A 95 -8.36 -45.28 1.92
C LEU A 95 -9.54 -45.95 1.21
N SER A 96 -9.29 -46.66 0.11
CA SER A 96 -10.33 -47.39 -0.64
C SER A 96 -10.99 -48.50 0.18
N LEU A 97 -10.22 -49.17 1.06
CA LEU A 97 -10.77 -50.21 1.93
C LEU A 97 -11.58 -49.62 3.09
N GLU A 98 -11.18 -48.44 3.58
CA GLU A 98 -11.86 -47.70 4.66
C GLU A 98 -13.17 -47.06 4.16
N LEU A 99 -13.18 -46.50 2.94
CA LEU A 99 -14.32 -45.77 2.38
C LEU A 99 -15.21 -46.63 1.45
N HIS A 100 -15.01 -47.95 1.42
CA HIS A 100 -15.79 -48.81 0.53
C HIS A 100 -17.28 -48.79 0.92
N PRO A 101 -18.22 -48.52 -0.01
CA PRO A 101 -19.64 -48.32 0.31
C PRO A 101 -20.34 -49.56 0.90
N ASP A 102 -19.76 -50.75 0.71
CA ASP A 102 -20.24 -52.01 1.32
C ASP A 102 -19.79 -52.19 2.78
N LYS A 103 -18.67 -51.57 3.17
CA LYS A 103 -18.08 -51.71 4.52
C LYS A 103 -18.33 -50.50 5.41
N ASN A 104 -18.51 -49.33 4.81
CA ASN A 104 -18.80 -48.10 5.52
C ASN A 104 -20.31 -47.79 5.43
N PRO A 105 -21.04 -47.80 6.55
CA PRO A 105 -22.47 -47.48 6.59
C PRO A 105 -22.77 -45.99 6.41
N ASP A 106 -21.77 -45.11 6.25
CA ASP A 106 -21.99 -43.69 6.03
C ASP A 106 -22.69 -43.44 4.68
N PRO A 107 -23.75 -42.60 4.65
CA PRO A 107 -24.46 -42.25 3.41
C PRO A 107 -23.56 -41.48 2.42
N ASN A 108 -22.51 -40.83 2.92
CA ASN A 108 -21.53 -40.09 2.11
C ASN A 108 -20.31 -40.94 1.72
N ALA A 109 -20.27 -42.23 2.06
CA ALA A 109 -19.12 -43.09 1.75
C ALA A 109 -18.89 -43.22 0.24
N ALA A 110 -19.97 -43.35 -0.54
CA ALA A 110 -19.90 -43.42 -2.01
C ALA A 110 -19.28 -42.16 -2.61
N ASP A 111 -19.74 -40.97 -2.21
CA ASP A 111 -19.21 -39.69 -2.71
C ASP A 111 -17.74 -39.49 -2.32
N GLN A 112 -17.38 -39.83 -1.08
CA GLN A 112 -15.98 -39.76 -0.61
C GLN A 112 -15.08 -40.74 -1.37
N PHE A 113 -15.57 -41.96 -1.63
CA PHE A 113 -14.87 -42.95 -2.43
C PHE A 113 -14.65 -42.45 -3.86
N HIS A 114 -15.66 -41.86 -4.49
CA HIS A 114 -15.53 -41.26 -5.82
C HIS A 114 -14.49 -40.12 -5.84
N ARG A 115 -14.47 -39.24 -4.83
CA ARG A 115 -13.47 -38.17 -4.71
C ARG A 115 -12.05 -38.71 -4.54
N VAL A 116 -11.86 -39.71 -3.69
CA VAL A 116 -10.54 -40.36 -3.48
C VAL A 116 -10.06 -41.07 -4.74
N LYS A 117 -10.97 -41.73 -5.46
CA LYS A 117 -10.66 -42.36 -6.75
C LYS A 117 -10.25 -41.32 -7.80
N SER A 118 -11.00 -40.24 -7.96
CA SER A 118 -10.66 -39.15 -8.87
C SER A 118 -9.29 -38.55 -8.54
N ALA A 119 -9.01 -38.31 -7.26
CA ALA A 119 -7.72 -37.80 -6.82
C ALA A 119 -6.57 -38.77 -7.15
N TYR A 120 -6.78 -40.08 -7.01
CA TYR A 120 -5.79 -41.08 -7.39
C TYR A 120 -5.55 -41.09 -8.90
N ASP A 121 -6.62 -41.06 -9.71
CA ASP A 121 -6.52 -41.08 -11.16
C ASP A 121 -5.74 -39.86 -11.70
N VAL A 122 -5.97 -38.68 -11.11
CA VAL A 122 -5.25 -37.44 -11.47
C VAL A 122 -3.78 -37.46 -11.01
N LEU A 123 -3.50 -37.91 -9.79
CA LEU A 123 -2.14 -37.88 -9.23
C LEU A 123 -1.23 -39.01 -9.73
N MET A 124 -1.80 -40.11 -10.23
CA MET A 124 -1.05 -41.25 -10.75
C MET A 124 -0.52 -41.00 -12.17
N ASP A 125 -1.23 -40.22 -12.98
CA ASP A 125 -0.79 -39.79 -14.29
C ASP A 125 0.15 -38.57 -14.15
N MET A 126 1.38 -38.69 -14.69
CA MET A 126 2.36 -37.60 -14.62
C MET A 126 1.90 -36.34 -15.34
N GLU A 127 1.20 -36.48 -16.47
CA GLU A 127 0.73 -35.34 -17.26
C GLU A 127 -0.40 -34.61 -16.52
N LEU A 128 -1.39 -35.35 -16.02
CA LEU A 128 -2.50 -34.79 -15.25
C LEU A 128 -2.02 -34.20 -13.91
N ARG A 129 -1.04 -34.81 -13.24
CA ARG A 129 -0.47 -34.28 -12.00
C ARG A 129 0.20 -32.92 -12.22
N VAL A 130 0.90 -32.73 -13.34
CA VAL A 130 1.51 -31.42 -13.67
C VAL A 130 0.44 -30.37 -13.94
N VAL A 131 -0.61 -30.73 -14.70
CA VAL A 131 -1.74 -29.83 -14.96
C VAL A 131 -2.46 -29.47 -13.65
N TYR A 132 -2.70 -30.45 -12.77
CA TYR A 132 -3.33 -30.23 -11.47
C TYR A 132 -2.50 -29.31 -10.58
N ASN A 133 -1.18 -29.51 -10.50
CA ASN A 133 -0.32 -28.67 -9.67
C ASN A 133 -0.37 -27.19 -10.10
N LYS A 134 -0.37 -26.94 -11.42
CA LYS A 134 -0.32 -25.59 -12.01
C LYS A 134 -1.68 -24.90 -12.06
N TYR A 135 -2.76 -25.64 -12.34
CA TYR A 135 -4.07 -25.06 -12.65
C TYR A 135 -5.20 -25.56 -11.73
N GLY A 136 -4.92 -26.47 -10.80
CA GLY A 136 -5.90 -27.04 -9.90
C GLY A 136 -6.97 -27.87 -10.62
N ASP A 137 -8.13 -28.03 -9.95
CA ASP A 137 -9.26 -28.82 -10.47
C ASP A 137 -9.86 -28.23 -11.77
N GLU A 138 -9.76 -26.91 -11.96
CA GLU A 138 -10.28 -26.24 -13.16
C GLU A 138 -9.52 -26.65 -14.42
N GLY A 139 -8.19 -26.80 -14.31
CA GLY A 139 -7.35 -27.28 -15.41
C GLY A 139 -7.66 -28.72 -15.81
N ILE A 140 -7.98 -29.58 -14.83
CA ILE A 140 -8.36 -30.97 -15.10
C ILE A 140 -9.73 -31.03 -15.76
N ARG A 141 -10.71 -30.28 -15.25
CA ARG A 141 -12.10 -30.33 -15.74
C ARG A 141 -12.26 -29.78 -17.15
N THR A 142 -11.49 -28.76 -17.51
CA THR A 142 -11.59 -28.15 -18.84
C THR A 142 -10.95 -28.99 -19.93
N ASN A 143 -10.10 -29.98 -19.56
CA ASN A 143 -9.36 -30.89 -20.46
C ASN A 143 -8.77 -30.21 -21.70
N LYS A 144 -8.58 -28.90 -21.63
CA LYS A 144 -7.87 -28.11 -22.60
C LYS A 144 -6.50 -28.02 -22.00
N ARG A 145 -5.53 -28.64 -22.68
CA ARG A 145 -4.13 -28.26 -22.57
C ARG A 145 -4.12 -26.73 -22.69
N TYR A 146 -4.11 -26.03 -21.55
CA TYR A 146 -4.11 -24.57 -21.52
C TYR A 146 -2.98 -24.18 -22.46
N SER A 147 -3.31 -23.58 -23.61
CA SER A 147 -2.25 -23.11 -24.47
C SER A 147 -1.55 -22.03 -23.68
N GLU A 148 -0.22 -22.01 -23.74
CA GLU A 148 0.61 -21.03 -23.02
C GLU A 148 0.09 -19.59 -23.24
N TYR A 149 -0.51 -19.33 -24.40
CA TYR A 149 -1.20 -18.09 -24.74
C TYR A 149 -2.45 -17.79 -23.92
N GLN A 150 -3.31 -18.78 -23.62
CA GLN A 150 -4.51 -18.56 -22.82
C GLN A 150 -4.17 -18.15 -21.39
N MET A 151 -3.17 -18.80 -20.79
CA MET A 151 -2.66 -18.42 -19.47
C MET A 151 -2.09 -17.00 -19.50
N LEU A 152 -1.19 -16.69 -20.43
CA LEU A 152 -0.58 -15.37 -20.50
C LEU A 152 -1.61 -14.27 -20.74
N LEU A 153 -2.68 -14.58 -21.47
CA LEU A 153 -3.80 -13.68 -21.69
C LEU A 153 -4.63 -13.48 -20.40
N GLU A 154 -4.98 -14.54 -19.66
CA GLU A 154 -5.72 -14.41 -18.40
C GLU A 154 -4.94 -13.62 -17.35
N VAL A 155 -3.65 -13.94 -17.16
CA VAL A 155 -2.71 -13.20 -16.33
C VAL A 155 -2.65 -11.74 -16.78
N GLY A 156 -2.43 -11.52 -18.08
CA GLY A 156 -2.34 -10.19 -18.67
C GLY A 156 -3.59 -9.35 -18.43
N ILE A 157 -4.78 -9.91 -18.64
CA ILE A 157 -6.06 -9.23 -18.38
C ILE A 157 -6.19 -8.89 -16.91
N PHE A 158 -5.98 -9.85 -16.00
CA PHE A 158 -6.10 -9.62 -14.57
C PHE A 158 -5.25 -8.42 -14.13
N TYR A 159 -3.95 -8.45 -14.44
CA TYR A 159 -3.05 -7.39 -14.01
C TYR A 159 -3.28 -6.07 -14.75
N ALA A 160 -3.66 -6.09 -16.04
CA ALA A 160 -4.00 -4.87 -16.77
C ALA A 160 -5.25 -4.20 -16.19
N THR A 161 -6.31 -4.96 -15.91
CA THR A 161 -7.55 -4.47 -15.30
C THR A 161 -7.28 -3.88 -13.93
N TRP A 162 -6.52 -4.58 -13.09
CA TRP A 162 -6.12 -4.05 -11.79
C TRP A 162 -5.20 -2.85 -11.88
N ALA A 163 -4.28 -2.80 -12.86
CA ALA A 163 -3.38 -1.66 -13.05
C ALA A 163 -4.15 -0.41 -13.48
N MET A 164 -5.14 -0.57 -14.36
CA MET A 164 -6.07 0.47 -14.77
C MET A 164 -6.93 0.93 -13.59
N LEU A 165 -7.45 0.01 -12.79
CA LEU A 165 -8.22 0.34 -11.59
C LEU A 165 -7.37 1.14 -10.59
N VAL A 166 -6.14 0.71 -10.31
CA VAL A 166 -5.19 1.45 -9.46
C VAL A 166 -4.96 2.85 -10.01
N PHE A 167 -4.77 2.98 -11.32
CA PHE A 167 -4.59 4.26 -11.97
C PHE A 167 -5.79 5.17 -11.70
N VAL A 168 -7.00 4.72 -12.05
CA VAL A 168 -8.26 5.47 -11.85
C VAL A 168 -8.48 5.83 -10.37
N LEU A 169 -8.23 4.88 -9.46
CA LEU A 169 -8.35 5.07 -8.03
C LEU A 169 -7.26 6.00 -7.45
N THR A 170 -6.19 6.28 -8.17
CA THR A 170 -5.11 7.18 -7.70
C THR A 170 -5.09 8.50 -8.47
N LEU A 171 -5.96 8.68 -9.47
CA LEU A 171 -6.13 9.96 -10.18
C LEU A 171 -6.58 11.09 -9.24
N GLY A 172 -6.01 12.28 -9.46
CA GLY A 172 -6.52 13.54 -8.90
C GLY A 172 -6.15 13.85 -7.44
N LYS A 173 -5.62 12.90 -6.66
CA LYS A 173 -5.16 13.16 -5.29
C LYS A 173 -3.68 13.53 -5.29
N LYS A 174 -3.38 14.83 -5.09
CA LYS A 174 -2.01 15.28 -4.76
C LYS A 174 -1.52 14.45 -3.57
N GLY A 175 -0.49 13.64 -3.83
CA GLY A 175 0.17 12.83 -2.82
C GLY A 175 0.02 11.33 -2.82
N ASN A 176 -0.87 10.79 -3.65
CA ASN A 176 -0.98 9.35 -3.83
C ASN A 176 0.11 8.76 -4.74
N GLY A 177 1.09 9.57 -5.17
CA GLY A 177 2.19 9.13 -6.06
C GLY A 177 2.99 7.98 -5.48
N ASN A 178 3.34 8.04 -4.20
CA ASN A 178 4.14 7.01 -3.53
C ASN A 178 3.34 5.70 -3.35
N ALA A 179 2.07 5.80 -2.97
CA ALA A 179 1.21 4.61 -2.85
C ALA A 179 0.99 3.93 -4.20
N ARG A 180 0.83 4.70 -5.28
CA ARG A 180 0.73 4.16 -6.63
C ARG A 180 2.00 3.41 -7.02
N GLN A 181 3.19 3.95 -6.70
CA GLN A 181 4.46 3.26 -6.92
C GLN A 181 4.50 1.93 -6.16
N TRP A 182 4.16 1.92 -4.87
CA TRP A 182 4.16 0.68 -4.07
C TRP A 182 3.20 -0.38 -4.61
N ILE A 183 2.01 0.03 -5.04
CA ILE A 183 1.04 -0.89 -5.62
C ILE A 183 1.58 -1.48 -6.92
N TYR A 184 2.11 -0.67 -7.83
CA TYR A 184 2.70 -1.18 -9.08
C TYR A 184 3.94 -2.04 -8.86
N THR A 185 4.79 -1.72 -7.88
CA THR A 185 5.95 -2.57 -7.58
C THR A 185 5.55 -3.97 -7.15
N VAL A 186 4.54 -4.09 -6.29
CA VAL A 186 4.02 -5.41 -5.88
C VAL A 186 3.28 -6.08 -7.02
N GLN A 187 2.55 -5.33 -7.84
CA GLN A 187 1.87 -5.86 -9.01
C GLN A 187 2.86 -6.50 -10.00
N ILE A 188 3.96 -5.81 -10.31
CA ILE A 188 5.03 -6.35 -11.17
C ILE A 188 5.68 -7.58 -10.53
N MET A 189 5.98 -7.52 -9.23
CA MET A 189 6.53 -8.64 -8.49
C MET A 189 5.63 -9.88 -8.52
N MET A 190 4.31 -9.70 -8.38
CA MET A 190 3.34 -10.78 -8.47
C MET A 190 3.25 -11.36 -9.88
N ILE A 191 3.25 -10.53 -10.93
CA ILE A 191 3.31 -10.99 -12.32
C ILE A 191 4.54 -11.88 -12.53
N ILE A 192 5.71 -11.42 -12.07
CA ILE A 192 6.96 -12.18 -12.19
C ILE A 192 6.86 -13.50 -11.44
N ALA A 193 6.35 -13.49 -10.20
CA ALA A 193 6.18 -14.70 -9.41
C ALA A 193 5.23 -15.70 -10.08
N GLU A 194 4.11 -15.23 -10.63
CA GLU A 194 3.11 -16.08 -11.27
C GLU A 194 3.63 -16.68 -12.58
N VAL A 195 4.29 -15.88 -13.43
CA VAL A 195 4.96 -16.38 -14.63
C VAL A 195 6.06 -17.38 -14.26
N ALA A 196 6.84 -17.12 -13.20
CA ALA A 196 7.86 -18.04 -12.73
C ALA A 196 7.26 -19.37 -12.25
N LEU A 197 6.14 -19.35 -11.51
CA LEU A 197 5.42 -20.56 -11.08
C LEU A 197 4.91 -21.38 -12.28
N TYR A 198 4.37 -20.72 -13.29
CA TYR A 198 3.89 -21.39 -14.49
C TYR A 198 5.01 -21.96 -15.36
N SER A 199 6.12 -21.23 -15.49
CA SER A 199 7.30 -21.67 -16.26
C SER A 199 8.18 -22.66 -15.49
N SER A 200 8.02 -22.80 -14.18
CA SER A 200 8.84 -23.73 -13.39
C SER A 200 8.60 -25.18 -13.83
N GLU A 201 9.69 -25.87 -14.14
CA GLU A 201 9.73 -27.32 -14.32
C GLU A 201 9.95 -28.04 -12.98
N LYS A 202 10.50 -27.34 -11.99
CA LYS A 202 10.81 -27.89 -10.67
C LYS A 202 9.65 -27.63 -9.70
N PRO A 203 9.28 -28.62 -8.87
CA PRO A 203 8.32 -28.41 -7.80
C PRO A 203 8.88 -27.40 -6.78
N LEU A 204 7.99 -26.61 -6.19
CA LEU A 204 8.30 -25.67 -5.11
C LEU A 204 9.12 -26.32 -3.96
N PRO A 205 10.03 -25.57 -3.30
CA PRO A 205 10.85 -26.08 -2.20
C PRO A 205 10.01 -26.69 -1.06
N GLU A 206 10.50 -27.78 -0.44
CA GLU A 206 9.76 -28.54 0.59
C GLU A 206 9.41 -27.73 1.84
N TRP A 207 10.24 -26.76 2.20
CA TRP A 207 9.99 -25.88 3.33
C TRP A 207 8.90 -24.83 3.03
N PHE A 208 8.59 -24.60 1.76
CA PHE A 208 7.65 -23.60 1.32
C PHE A 208 6.29 -24.23 1.02
N LEU A 209 5.40 -24.19 2.02
CA LEU A 209 4.00 -24.61 1.94
C LEU A 209 3.81 -26.03 1.35
N PRO A 210 4.21 -27.08 2.08
CA PRO A 210 4.31 -28.46 1.56
C PRO A 210 2.96 -29.04 1.10
N SER A 211 1.85 -28.62 1.70
CA SER A 211 0.51 -29.13 1.39
C SER A 211 -0.28 -28.29 0.37
N ILE A 212 0.27 -27.15 -0.07
CA ILE A 212 -0.41 -26.21 -0.97
C ILE A 212 0.18 -26.35 -2.38
N THR A 213 -0.71 -26.35 -3.37
CA THR A 213 -0.37 -26.42 -4.81
C THR A 213 -0.01 -25.05 -5.38
N GLU A 214 0.64 -25.02 -6.54
CA GLU A 214 1.01 -23.75 -7.20
C GLU A 214 -0.24 -22.94 -7.57
N ALA A 215 -1.28 -23.63 -8.04
CA ALA A 215 -2.59 -23.04 -8.33
C ALA A 215 -3.21 -22.34 -7.10
N GLU A 216 -3.13 -22.95 -5.92
CA GLU A 216 -3.65 -22.36 -4.69
C GLU A 216 -2.82 -21.16 -4.21
N ILE A 217 -1.51 -21.19 -4.43
CA ILE A 217 -0.64 -20.05 -4.11
C ILE A 217 -1.01 -18.86 -4.99
N ILE A 218 -1.15 -19.07 -6.30
CA ILE A 218 -1.56 -18.03 -7.25
C ILE A 218 -2.93 -17.47 -6.86
N TRP A 219 -3.89 -18.36 -6.56
CA TRP A 219 -5.19 -17.95 -6.10
C TRP A 219 -5.15 -17.11 -4.80
N LEU A 220 -4.37 -17.54 -3.81
CA LEU A 220 -4.21 -16.81 -2.54
C LEU A 220 -3.62 -15.43 -2.80
N LEU A 221 -2.64 -15.35 -3.71
CA LEU A 221 -1.99 -14.11 -4.10
C LEU A 221 -2.98 -13.14 -4.75
N HIS A 222 -3.78 -13.60 -5.71
CA HIS A 222 -4.86 -12.81 -6.33
C HIS A 222 -5.94 -12.39 -5.33
N THR A 223 -6.24 -13.23 -4.35
CA THR A 223 -7.25 -12.97 -3.32
C THR A 223 -6.81 -11.90 -2.32
N LEU A 224 -5.52 -11.87 -1.97
CA LEU A 224 -4.95 -10.90 -1.02
C LEU A 224 -4.63 -9.54 -1.66
N PHE A 225 -4.35 -9.52 -2.97
CA PHE A 225 -3.95 -8.32 -3.68
C PHE A 225 -4.93 -7.13 -3.56
N PRO A 226 -6.27 -7.30 -3.64
CA PRO A 226 -7.24 -6.22 -3.44
C PRO A 226 -7.16 -5.58 -2.05
N ALA A 227 -6.97 -6.40 -1.01
CA ALA A 227 -6.82 -5.91 0.36
C ALA A 227 -5.52 -5.12 0.53
N TYR A 228 -4.43 -5.63 -0.04
CA TYR A 228 -3.14 -4.94 -0.10
C TYR A 228 -3.25 -3.58 -0.80
N MET A 229 -3.87 -3.53 -1.98
CA MET A 229 -4.08 -2.30 -2.74
C MET A 229 -4.84 -1.25 -1.94
N ASN A 230 -5.94 -1.66 -1.30
CA ASN A 230 -6.73 -0.77 -0.44
C ASN A 230 -5.90 -0.26 0.74
N GLY A 231 -5.10 -1.12 1.37
CA GLY A 231 -4.16 -0.76 2.41
C GLY A 231 -3.17 0.31 1.93
N CYS A 232 -2.46 0.08 0.82
CA CYS A 232 -1.51 1.04 0.26
C CYS A 232 -2.15 2.38 -0.09
N ARG A 233 -3.36 2.38 -0.69
CA ARG A 233 -4.09 3.61 -1.01
C ARG A 233 -4.49 4.38 0.26
N ALA A 234 -4.97 3.68 1.27
CA ALA A 234 -5.37 4.26 2.55
C ALA A 234 -4.17 4.88 3.29
N ILE A 235 -3.05 4.14 3.33
CA ILE A 235 -1.77 4.57 3.92
C ILE A 235 -1.22 5.77 3.15
N GLY A 236 -1.19 5.72 1.82
CA GLY A 236 -0.71 6.82 0.97
C GLY A 236 -1.46 8.11 1.19
N ALA A 237 -2.79 8.06 1.29
CA ALA A 237 -3.60 9.24 1.53
C ALA A 237 -3.40 9.85 2.94
N HIS A 238 -3.01 9.04 3.93
CA HIS A 238 -2.89 9.47 5.33
C HIS A 238 -1.47 9.88 5.73
N LEU A 239 -0.46 9.30 5.10
CA LEU A 239 0.96 9.65 5.26
C LEU A 239 1.42 10.73 4.28
N PHE A 240 0.56 11.17 3.35
CA PHE A 240 0.93 12.25 2.46
C PHE A 240 1.08 13.56 3.22
N VAL A 241 2.31 14.04 3.28
CA VAL A 241 2.66 15.40 3.65
C VAL A 241 3.05 16.12 2.36
N ASP A 242 2.35 17.20 2.02
CA ASP A 242 2.66 18.02 0.84
C ASP A 242 3.88 18.89 1.16
N LEU A 243 5.07 18.29 1.05
CA LEU A 243 6.34 18.95 1.31
C LEU A 243 6.51 20.19 0.41
N ASP A 244 5.97 20.16 -0.81
CA ASP A 244 5.99 21.30 -1.73
C ASP A 244 5.05 22.42 -1.29
N ALA A 245 3.89 22.11 -0.70
CA ALA A 245 3.01 23.11 -0.12
C ALA A 245 3.62 23.74 1.13
N GLN A 246 4.23 22.94 2.02
CA GLN A 246 4.94 23.45 3.19
C GLN A 246 6.16 24.29 2.79
N THR A 247 6.94 23.85 1.80
CA THR A 247 8.08 24.61 1.27
C THR A 247 7.63 25.92 0.62
N ARG A 248 6.50 25.91 -0.09
CA ARG A 248 5.89 27.14 -0.62
C ARG A 248 5.42 28.07 0.50
N GLN A 249 4.78 27.54 1.53
CA GLN A 249 4.40 28.33 2.71
C GLN A 249 5.62 28.92 3.41
N LEU A 250 6.72 28.17 3.53
CA LEU A 250 7.99 28.66 4.05
C LEU A 250 8.55 29.79 3.18
N LEU A 251 8.58 29.62 1.86
CA LEU A 251 9.02 30.64 0.91
C LEU A 251 8.18 31.91 1.01
N PHE A 252 6.86 31.80 1.10
CA PHE A 252 5.98 32.96 1.30
C PHE A 252 6.24 33.64 2.65
N ALA A 253 6.40 32.88 3.73
CA ALA A 253 6.70 33.43 5.05
C ALA A 253 8.06 34.16 5.09
N LEU A 254 9.09 33.59 4.45
CA LEU A 254 10.40 34.23 4.28
C LEU A 254 10.32 35.51 3.44
N GLN A 255 9.54 35.49 2.36
CA GLN A 255 9.35 36.66 1.51
C GLN A 255 8.61 37.79 2.25
N GLU A 256 7.61 37.44 3.07
CA GLU A 256 6.90 38.39 3.92
C GLU A 256 7.84 39.00 4.98
N GLN A 257 8.69 38.18 5.61
CA GLN A 257 9.76 38.69 6.48
C GLN A 257 10.71 39.66 5.78
N ASN A 258 11.17 39.34 4.57
CA ASN A 258 12.09 40.21 3.84
C ASN A 258 11.45 41.57 3.50
N LYS A 259 10.15 41.60 3.20
CA LYS A 259 9.40 42.84 3.00
C LYS A 259 9.33 43.68 4.29
N ASP A 260 9.04 43.05 5.42
CA ASP A 260 8.96 43.73 6.70
C ASP A 260 10.31 44.34 7.12
N ILE A 261 11.42 43.62 6.92
CA ILE A 261 12.77 44.12 7.20
C ILE A 261 13.09 45.36 6.34
N LEU A 262 12.74 45.35 5.05
CA LEU A 262 12.96 46.48 4.15
C LEU A 262 12.16 47.73 4.58
N LEU A 263 10.93 47.54 5.06
CA LEU A 263 10.14 48.64 5.60
C LEU A 263 10.76 49.23 6.86
N VAL A 264 11.27 48.38 7.77
CA VAL A 264 11.99 48.82 8.98
C VAL A 264 13.23 49.63 8.60
N LEU A 265 14.03 49.17 7.63
CA LEU A 265 15.21 49.90 7.16
C LEU A 265 14.84 51.28 6.58
N ARG A 266 13.77 51.34 5.78
CA ARG A 266 13.28 52.61 5.22
C ARG A 266 12.85 53.58 6.32
N ASP A 267 12.08 53.12 7.31
CA ASP A 267 11.62 53.96 8.42
C ASP A 267 12.77 54.46 9.29
N VAL A 268 13.76 53.61 9.57
CA VAL A 268 14.99 54.02 10.27
C VAL A 268 15.75 55.09 9.49
N GLN A 269 15.89 54.92 8.17
CA GLN A 269 16.59 55.88 7.32
C GLN A 269 15.86 57.24 7.24
N ILE A 270 14.54 57.24 7.12
CA ILE A 270 13.71 58.45 7.21
C ILE A 270 13.89 59.11 8.58
N GLY A 271 13.92 58.31 9.65
CA GLY A 271 14.20 58.78 11.01
C GLY A 271 15.55 59.50 11.12
N ILE A 272 16.63 58.90 10.59
CA ILE A 272 17.97 59.49 10.57
C ILE A 272 17.99 60.80 9.76
N GLN A 273 17.41 60.81 8.56
CA GLN A 273 17.33 62.03 7.73
C GLN A 273 16.56 63.16 8.43
N SER A 274 15.50 62.83 9.18
CA SER A 274 14.75 63.82 9.96
C SER A 274 15.55 64.37 11.15
N LEU A 275 16.47 63.58 11.70
CA LEU A 275 17.39 64.01 12.75
C LEU A 275 18.53 64.86 12.18
N GLU A 276 19.09 64.50 11.02
CA GLU A 276 20.07 65.32 10.30
C GLU A 276 19.46 66.66 9.90
N SER A 277 18.24 66.69 9.34
CA SER A 277 17.59 67.96 8.96
C SER A 277 17.25 68.84 10.17
N LYS A 278 16.86 68.26 11.30
CA LYS A 278 16.67 68.99 12.57
C LYS A 278 17.99 69.46 13.19
N GLY A 279 19.07 68.70 13.06
CA GLY A 279 20.41 69.10 13.48
C GLY A 279 21.01 70.19 12.58
N VAL A 280 20.65 70.21 11.30
CA VAL A 280 21.08 71.23 10.33
C VAL A 280 20.28 72.54 10.50
N SER A 281 19.08 72.51 11.08
CA SER A 281 18.27 73.71 11.30
C SER A 281 18.62 74.53 12.56
N SER A 282 19.65 74.17 13.34
CA SER A 282 20.08 74.93 14.53
C SER A 282 21.39 75.70 14.37
N ASN A 283 21.89 75.90 13.15
CA ASN A 283 23.09 76.72 12.90
C ASN A 283 22.81 77.86 11.92
N SER A 284 22.01 78.82 12.35
CA SER A 284 22.15 80.19 11.84
C SER A 284 22.15 81.18 13.00
N THR A 285 23.21 82.00 13.01
CA THR A 285 23.40 83.29 13.70
C THR A 285 24.32 83.28 14.92
N GLY A 286 25.44 84.00 14.78
CA GLY A 286 26.15 84.65 15.90
C GLY A 286 27.53 84.07 16.22
N GLY A 287 28.58 84.78 15.80
CA GLY A 287 29.95 84.51 16.20
C GLY A 287 30.20 84.77 17.69
N GLY A 288 31.17 84.06 18.25
CA GLY A 288 31.64 84.26 19.62
C GLY A 288 32.38 83.03 20.14
N VAL A 289 33.70 83.12 20.23
CA VAL A 289 34.57 82.21 20.97
C VAL A 289 34.15 82.22 22.45
N ILE A 290 34.00 81.04 23.10
CA ILE A 290 34.28 80.79 24.53
C ILE A 290 34.39 79.27 24.79
N THR A 291 35.31 78.97 25.70
CA THR A 291 35.82 77.70 26.22
C THR A 291 34.83 76.84 27.03
N THR A 292 34.99 75.51 26.88
CA THR A 292 34.74 74.40 27.83
C THR A 292 33.75 74.55 28.99
N SER A 293 32.68 73.74 28.99
CA SER A 293 32.32 72.88 30.14
C SER A 293 31.25 71.85 29.74
N ALA A 294 31.56 70.58 29.98
CA ALA A 294 30.66 69.45 29.72
C ALA A 294 29.57 69.41 30.80
N THR A 295 28.33 69.73 30.41
CA THR A 295 27.14 69.38 31.20
C THR A 295 26.20 68.61 30.29
N ARG A 296 26.27 67.27 30.38
CA ARG A 296 25.30 66.36 29.72
C ARG A 296 23.92 66.59 30.34
N GLY A 297 23.10 67.40 29.68
CA GLY A 297 21.65 67.38 29.90
C GLY A 297 21.09 65.99 29.59
N PRO A 298 19.98 65.57 30.22
CA PRO A 298 19.41 64.26 30.00
C PRO A 298 18.97 64.15 28.54
N VAL A 299 19.57 63.19 27.84
CA VAL A 299 19.16 62.79 26.49
C VAL A 299 17.66 62.51 26.55
N PRO A 300 16.81 63.18 25.75
CA PRO A 300 15.39 62.85 25.73
C PRO A 300 15.30 61.38 25.33
N ARG A 301 14.77 60.55 26.23
CA ARG A 301 14.49 59.15 25.96
C ARG A 301 13.41 59.14 24.89
N ILE A 302 13.82 59.10 23.62
CA ILE A 302 12.91 58.97 22.49
C ILE A 302 12.38 57.55 22.57
N THR A 303 11.21 57.41 23.18
CA THR A 303 10.45 56.17 23.13
C THR A 303 10.19 55.90 21.65
N PRO A 304 10.71 54.82 21.06
CA PRO A 304 10.49 54.58 19.65
C PRO A 304 8.98 54.43 19.48
N THR A 305 8.47 55.27 18.58
CA THR A 305 7.07 55.45 18.22
C THR A 305 6.34 54.12 18.16
N GLY A 306 5.05 54.08 18.54
CA GLY A 306 4.26 52.84 18.62
C GLY A 306 4.37 51.92 17.38
N LYS A 307 4.69 52.49 16.22
CA LYS A 307 5.03 51.77 14.98
C LYS A 307 6.26 50.85 15.07
N VAL A 308 7.32 51.24 15.77
CA VAL A 308 8.52 50.38 15.96
C VAL A 308 8.20 49.18 16.85
N LYS A 309 7.39 49.39 17.91
CA LYS A 309 6.90 48.29 18.75
C LYS A 309 5.97 47.36 17.98
N GLU A 310 5.04 47.91 17.19
CA GLU A 310 4.15 47.13 16.33
C GLU A 310 4.93 46.30 15.29
N LEU A 311 5.94 46.90 14.66
CA LEU A 311 6.81 46.20 13.71
C LEU A 311 7.67 45.14 14.38
N GLN A 312 8.18 45.39 15.59
CA GLN A 312 8.93 44.41 16.37
C GLN A 312 8.05 43.22 16.77
N GLU A 313 6.77 43.45 17.04
CA GLU A 313 5.79 42.41 17.34
C GLU A 313 5.40 41.59 16.10
N ARG A 314 5.25 42.24 14.94
CA ARG A 314 5.05 41.56 13.65
C ARG A 314 6.24 40.67 13.27
N LEU A 315 7.47 41.18 13.40
CA LEU A 315 8.71 40.43 13.19
C LEU A 315 8.81 39.21 14.11
N ARG A 316 8.45 39.38 15.38
CA ARG A 316 8.45 38.28 16.37
C ARG A 316 7.42 37.21 16.00
N SER A 317 6.21 37.61 15.60
CA SER A 317 5.17 36.67 15.16
C SER A 317 5.57 35.91 13.88
N SER A 318 6.25 36.61 12.96
CA SER A 318 6.71 36.02 11.71
C SER A 318 7.85 35.02 11.95
N ASN A 319 8.81 35.36 12.81
CA ASN A 319 9.87 34.43 13.25
C ASN A 319 9.29 33.16 13.90
N THR A 320 8.24 33.28 14.73
CA THR A 320 7.59 32.10 15.32
C THR A 320 6.85 31.24 14.28
N LYS A 321 6.23 31.85 13.26
CA LYS A 321 5.61 31.10 12.15
C LYS A 321 6.68 30.36 11.34
N VAL A 322 7.77 31.03 10.98
CA VAL A 322 8.89 30.43 10.21
C VAL A 322 9.53 29.28 11.00
N ALA A 323 9.77 29.45 12.30
CA ALA A 323 10.29 28.39 13.16
C ALA A 323 9.35 27.19 13.29
N GLY A 324 8.03 27.44 13.34
CA GLY A 324 7.01 26.38 13.33
C GLY A 324 7.05 25.56 12.03
N VAL A 325 7.08 26.23 10.88
CA VAL A 325 7.15 25.59 9.56
C VAL A 325 8.48 24.84 9.37
N MET A 326 9.61 25.40 9.81
CA MET A 326 10.90 24.71 9.76
C MET A 326 10.88 23.40 10.57
N LYS A 327 10.28 23.42 11.76
CA LYS A 327 10.18 22.23 12.61
C LYS A 327 9.29 21.14 12.00
N GLU A 328 8.29 21.53 11.22
CA GLU A 328 7.43 20.62 10.46
C GLU A 328 8.20 19.97 9.30
N ILE A 329 8.97 20.76 8.54
CA ILE A 329 9.78 20.29 7.42
C ILE A 329 10.93 19.38 7.88
N GLN A 330 11.62 19.73 8.97
CA GLN A 330 12.76 18.95 9.50
C GLN A 330 12.34 17.59 10.05
N GLY A 331 11.06 17.43 10.45
CA GLY A 331 10.48 16.15 10.83
C GLY A 331 10.07 15.25 9.65
N ASP A 332 9.89 15.82 8.45
CA ASP A 332 9.31 15.13 7.29
C ASP A 332 10.27 14.98 6.09
N GLY A 333 11.37 15.73 6.05
CA GLY A 333 12.40 15.67 4.99
C GLY A 333 13.19 14.35 4.89
N GLU A 334 12.99 13.40 5.81
CA GLU A 334 13.69 12.10 5.84
C GLU A 334 12.95 10.98 5.08
N LYS A 335 11.78 11.25 4.46
CA LYS A 335 10.85 10.19 4.00
C LYS A 335 10.54 10.15 2.49
N SER A 336 11.44 10.55 1.60
CA SER A 336 11.35 10.14 0.18
C SER A 336 12.06 8.79 -0.03
N SER A 337 11.51 7.73 0.54
CA SER A 337 12.14 6.41 0.47
C SER A 337 11.94 5.79 -0.92
N ASN A 338 13.03 5.52 -1.64
CA ASN A 338 13.10 4.61 -2.80
C ASN A 338 12.78 3.13 -2.44
N LEU A 339 12.09 2.91 -1.32
CA LEU A 339 11.79 1.63 -0.72
C LEU A 339 11.04 0.70 -1.68
N GLY A 340 10.13 1.23 -2.51
CA GLY A 340 9.41 0.42 -3.50
C GLY A 340 10.35 -0.17 -4.56
N PHE A 341 11.33 0.60 -5.02
CA PHE A 341 12.34 0.15 -5.98
C PHE A 341 13.29 -0.88 -5.35
N TYR A 342 13.77 -0.63 -4.13
CA TYR A 342 14.62 -1.58 -3.42
C TYR A 342 13.87 -2.86 -3.03
N ALA A 343 12.60 -2.77 -2.63
CA ALA A 343 11.77 -3.94 -2.33
C ALA A 343 11.53 -4.80 -3.58
N MET A 344 11.39 -4.18 -4.76
CA MET A 344 11.33 -4.89 -6.04
C MET A 344 12.62 -5.63 -6.35
N ILE A 345 13.78 -5.00 -6.16
CA ILE A 345 15.10 -5.66 -6.36
C ILE A 345 15.26 -6.84 -5.40
N VAL A 346 15.01 -6.64 -4.11
CA VAL A 346 15.12 -7.69 -3.09
C VAL A 346 14.15 -8.83 -3.37
N GLY A 347 12.89 -8.50 -3.68
CA GLY A 347 11.88 -9.48 -4.05
C GLY A 347 12.28 -10.30 -5.28
N TYR A 348 12.79 -9.64 -6.33
CA TYR A 348 13.27 -10.31 -7.53
C TYR A 348 14.43 -11.26 -7.21
N CYS A 349 15.39 -10.84 -6.39
CA CYS A 349 16.50 -11.70 -5.95
C CYS A 349 16.01 -12.92 -5.15
N VAL A 350 15.03 -12.74 -4.27
CA VAL A 350 14.44 -13.84 -3.48
C VAL A 350 13.69 -14.81 -4.38
N LEU A 351 12.84 -14.33 -5.30
CA LEU A 351 12.14 -15.20 -6.24
C LEU A 351 13.14 -15.95 -7.13
N ASN A 352 14.15 -15.27 -7.67
CA ASN A 352 15.17 -15.92 -8.49
C ASN A 352 15.94 -16.98 -7.69
N TYR A 353 16.25 -16.72 -6.42
CA TYR A 353 16.87 -17.73 -5.54
C TYR A 353 15.96 -18.93 -5.23
N LEU A 354 14.65 -18.71 -5.10
CA LEU A 354 13.67 -19.76 -4.80
C LEU A 354 13.34 -20.64 -6.02
N PHE A 355 13.48 -20.09 -7.22
CA PHE A 355 12.99 -20.70 -8.47
C PHE A 355 14.09 -20.97 -9.53
N ALA A 356 15.37 -20.70 -9.23
CA ALA A 356 16.53 -21.15 -10.01
C ALA A 356 16.95 -22.58 -9.60
#